data_AF-A0A661Y5X6-F1
#
_entry.id   AF-A0A661Y5X6-F1
#
_cell.length_a   1.000
_cell.length_b   1.000
_cell.length_c   1.000
_cell.angle_alpha   90.00
_cell.angle_beta   90.00
_cell.angle_gamma   90.00
#
_symmetry.space_group_name_H-M   'P 1'
#
loop_
_entity.id
_entity.type
_entity.pdbx_description
1 polymer ?
#
loop_
_entity_poly.entity_id
_entity_poly.type
_entity_poly.pdbx_seq_one_letter_code
_entity_poly.pdbx_strand_id
1 'polypeptide(L)'
;MLENKIFTISTSEEFATLALEIFQQQYNNVKVYRDFCDLVKTTPASVKTIQDIPFLPIDFFKQQPVISSEKTSEIIFISSGTTGIPSKHFVADLKLYKRSFTSAFSEFYGHPQEFIFLALLPSYLERKGSSLVFMVDHLIKESNDVQSGFYLNNSEVLIATLHQLKNQIKKTELIGVSYTLLN
;
A
#
# COMPACT_ATOMS: atom_id res chain seq x y z
N MET A 1 17.93 0.25 12.57
CA MET A 1 17.53 -0.45 11.33
C MET A 1 16.97 0.58 10.37
N LEU A 2 17.19 0.41 9.06
CA LEU A 2 16.75 1.35 8.00
C LEU A 2 15.25 1.66 8.08
N GLU A 3 14.46 0.66 8.48
CA GLU A 3 13.00 0.72 8.69
C GLU A 3 12.54 1.80 9.68
N ASN A 4 13.36 2.22 10.64
CA ASN A 4 12.98 3.33 11.53
C ASN A 4 13.31 4.68 10.91
N LYS A 5 14.36 4.76 10.08
CA LYS A 5 14.76 6.01 9.43
C LYS A 5 13.69 6.50 8.44
N ILE A 6 12.95 5.59 7.79
CA ILE A 6 11.93 5.97 6.79
C ILE A 6 10.75 6.74 7.41
N PHE A 7 10.51 6.63 8.72
CA PHE A 7 9.41 7.31 9.42
C PHE A 7 9.85 8.60 10.11
N THR A 8 11.12 8.97 10.01
CA THR A 8 11.67 10.18 10.64
C THR A 8 12.24 11.14 9.59
N ILE A 9 11.85 10.98 8.32
CA ILE A 9 12.26 11.87 7.24
C ILE A 9 11.51 13.18 7.39
N SER A 10 12.24 14.29 7.40
CA SER A 10 11.73 15.64 7.59
C SER A 10 12.18 16.61 6.50
N THR A 11 13.18 16.23 5.69
CA THR A 11 13.70 17.08 4.61
C THR A 11 13.95 16.31 3.31
N SER A 12 14.02 17.03 2.19
CA SER A 12 14.35 16.46 0.88
C SER A 12 15.76 15.87 0.83
N GLU A 13 16.70 16.40 1.60
CA GLU A 13 18.08 15.89 1.69
C GLU A 13 18.13 14.56 2.45
N GLU A 14 17.40 14.46 3.57
CA GLU A 14 17.24 13.21 4.31
C GLU A 14 16.57 12.14 3.44
N PHE A 15 15.53 12.52 2.69
CA PHE A 15 14.87 11.62 1.75
C PHE A 15 15.84 11.11 0.68
N ALA A 16 16.59 11.99 0.03
CA ALA A 16 17.54 11.63 -1.00
C ALA A 16 18.64 10.70 -0.49
N THR A 17 19.21 11.02 0.67
CA THR A 17 20.24 10.19 1.31
C THR A 17 19.69 8.79 1.62
N LEU A 18 18.51 8.72 2.23
CA LEU A 18 17.91 7.44 2.59
C LEU A 18 17.46 6.63 1.37
N ALA A 19 16.97 7.28 0.31
CA ALA A 19 16.64 6.61 -0.95
C ALA A 19 17.85 5.93 -1.59
N LEU A 20 19.02 6.58 -1.57
CA LEU A 20 20.27 5.98 -2.03
C LEU A 20 20.72 4.81 -1.13
N GLU A 21 20.61 4.94 0.20
CA GLU A 21 20.86 3.82 1.13
C GLU A 21 19.93 2.63 0.85
N ILE A 22 18.63 2.87 0.63
CA ILE A 22 17.62 1.85 0.30
C ILE A 22 17.96 1.19 -1.04
N PHE A 23 18.34 1.97 -2.05
CA PHE A 23 18.75 1.44 -3.34
C PHE A 23 19.91 0.44 -3.19
N GLN A 24 20.96 0.80 -2.44
CA GLN A 24 22.09 -0.10 -2.19
C GLN A 24 21.66 -1.39 -1.50
N GLN A 25 20.76 -1.28 -0.51
CA GLN A 25 20.19 -2.44 0.18
C GLN A 25 19.36 -3.32 -0.76
N GLN A 26 18.55 -2.72 -1.62
CA GLN A 26 17.75 -3.47 -2.60
C GLN A 26 18.63 -4.15 -3.64
N TYR A 27 19.65 -3.47 -4.15
CA TYR A 27 20.63 -4.07 -5.07
C TYR A 27 21.35 -5.28 -4.43
N ASN A 28 21.77 -5.16 -3.18
CA ASN A 28 22.49 -6.25 -2.52
C ASN A 28 21.57 -7.44 -2.16
N ASN A 29 20.33 -7.17 -1.78
CA ASN A 29 19.48 -8.18 -1.16
C ASN A 29 18.37 -8.73 -2.08
N VAL A 30 17.91 -7.98 -3.08
CA VAL A 30 16.84 -8.41 -4.00
C VAL A 30 17.45 -8.90 -5.30
N LYS A 31 17.58 -10.23 -5.46
CA LYS A 31 18.26 -10.83 -6.62
C LYS A 31 17.69 -10.35 -7.97
N VAL A 32 16.36 -10.33 -8.13
CA VAL A 32 15.71 -9.90 -9.37
C VAL A 32 16.07 -8.46 -9.73
N TYR A 33 16.14 -7.59 -8.72
CA TYR A 33 16.49 -6.18 -8.93
C TYR A 33 17.99 -6.01 -9.24
N ARG A 34 18.86 -6.77 -8.57
CA ARG A 34 20.30 -6.80 -8.87
C ARG A 34 20.58 -7.23 -10.30
N ASP A 35 20.01 -8.36 -10.71
CA ASP A 35 20.20 -8.91 -12.05
C ASP A 35 19.75 -7.90 -13.11
N PHE A 36 18.64 -7.19 -12.87
CA PHE A 36 18.17 -6.12 -13.74
C PHE A 36 19.17 -4.94 -13.79
N CYS A 37 19.62 -4.45 -12.63
CA CYS A 37 20.60 -3.37 -12.54
C CYS A 37 21.90 -3.71 -13.29
N ASP A 38 22.40 -4.93 -13.14
CA ASP A 38 23.62 -5.40 -13.81
C ASP A 38 23.45 -5.41 -15.34
N LEU A 39 22.28 -5.86 -15.84
CA LEU A 39 21.96 -5.86 -17.27
C LEU A 39 21.91 -4.45 -17.87
N VAL A 40 21.38 -3.47 -17.11
CA VAL A 40 21.36 -2.06 -17.52
C VAL A 40 22.64 -1.30 -17.15
N LYS A 41 23.67 -2.02 -16.65
CA LYS A 41 25.00 -1.50 -16.30
C LYS A 41 24.97 -0.44 -15.20
N THR A 42 24.04 -0.55 -14.26
CA THR A 42 23.93 0.32 -13.09
C THR A 42 24.45 -0.39 -11.84
N THR A 43 25.33 0.26 -11.10
CA THR A 43 25.91 -0.26 -9.84
C THR A 43 25.65 0.71 -8.69
N PRO A 44 25.73 0.26 -7.42
CA PRO A 44 25.74 1.13 -6.24
C PRO A 44 26.66 2.35 -6.35
N ALA A 45 27.82 2.17 -6.99
CA ALA A 45 28.81 3.23 -7.14
C ALA A 45 28.43 4.27 -8.20
N SER A 46 27.67 3.89 -9.23
CA SER A 46 27.29 4.79 -10.34
C SER A 46 26.08 5.65 -10.02
N VAL A 47 25.21 5.24 -9.10
CA VAL A 47 24.01 6.00 -8.69
C VAL A 47 24.43 7.10 -7.70
N LYS A 48 24.31 8.37 -8.10
CA LYS A 48 24.66 9.54 -7.27
C LYS A 48 23.45 10.32 -6.81
N THR A 49 22.37 10.22 -7.55
CA THR A 49 21.10 10.92 -7.30
C THR A 49 19.94 9.95 -7.43
N ILE A 50 18.76 10.34 -6.93
CA ILE A 50 17.54 9.52 -7.05
C ILE A 50 17.21 9.23 -8.52
N GLN A 51 17.49 10.18 -9.41
CA GLN A 51 17.22 10.06 -10.85
C GLN A 51 18.08 9.00 -11.54
N ASP A 52 19.20 8.60 -10.92
CA ASP A 52 20.08 7.55 -11.45
C ASP A 52 19.59 6.14 -11.07
N ILE A 53 18.57 6.02 -10.20
CA ILE A 53 18.03 4.73 -9.76
C ILE A 53 17.22 4.11 -10.91
N PRO A 54 17.55 2.89 -11.36
CA PRO A 54 16.91 2.30 -12.52
C PRO A 54 15.50 1.77 -12.18
N PHE A 55 14.51 2.09 -13.00
CA PHE A 55 13.12 1.67 -12.77
C PHE A 55 12.91 0.21 -13.19
N LEU A 56 12.55 -0.65 -12.23
CA LEU A 56 12.23 -2.05 -12.50
C LEU A 56 10.90 -2.17 -13.27
N PRO A 57 10.88 -2.75 -14.48
CA PRO A 57 9.66 -2.93 -15.26
C PRO A 57 8.59 -3.75 -14.53
N ILE A 58 7.32 -3.38 -14.72
CA ILE A 58 6.18 -4.03 -14.04
C ILE A 58 6.06 -5.53 -14.38
N ASP A 59 6.57 -5.97 -15.54
CA ASP A 59 6.53 -7.38 -15.94
C ASP A 59 7.33 -8.30 -15.01
N PHE A 60 8.38 -7.78 -14.36
CA PHE A 60 9.09 -8.55 -13.32
C PHE A 60 8.16 -8.94 -12.17
N PHE A 61 7.27 -8.06 -11.74
CA PHE A 61 6.29 -8.36 -10.70
C PHE A 61 5.20 -9.34 -11.15
N LYS A 62 5.02 -9.57 -12.45
CA LYS A 62 4.10 -10.59 -12.99
C LYS A 62 4.73 -11.97 -13.06
N GLN A 63 6.04 -12.01 -13.32
CA GLN A 63 6.76 -13.25 -13.68
C GLN A 63 7.68 -13.76 -12.57
N GLN A 64 8.17 -12.88 -11.69
CA GLN A 64 9.22 -13.19 -10.72
C GLN A 64 8.84 -12.70 -9.32
N PRO A 65 9.25 -13.41 -8.25
CA PRO A 65 9.12 -12.91 -6.90
C PRO A 65 10.13 -11.80 -6.62
N VAL A 66 9.66 -10.54 -6.62
CA VAL A 66 10.47 -9.38 -6.23
C VAL A 66 10.44 -9.23 -4.71
N ILE A 67 11.38 -9.89 -4.04
CA ILE A 67 11.54 -9.88 -2.57
C ILE A 67 13.03 -10.06 -2.22
N SER A 68 13.43 -9.63 -1.02
CA SER A 68 14.78 -9.89 -0.50
C SER A 68 15.06 -11.39 -0.43
N SER A 69 16.25 -11.80 -0.87
CA SER A 69 16.65 -13.20 -1.06
C SER A 69 16.62 -14.02 0.23
N GLU A 70 16.75 -13.36 1.38
CA GLU A 70 16.74 -13.99 2.71
C GLU A 70 15.36 -13.92 3.40
N LYS A 71 14.34 -13.42 2.72
CA LYS A 71 13.01 -13.20 3.30
C LYS A 71 11.95 -14.05 2.63
N THR A 72 11.06 -14.59 3.46
CA THR A 72 9.79 -15.17 3.02
C THR A 72 8.69 -14.13 3.13
N SER A 73 7.76 -14.09 2.18
CA SER A 73 6.61 -13.19 2.25
C SER A 73 5.62 -13.64 3.32
N GLU A 74 5.18 -12.72 4.18
CA GLU A 74 4.06 -12.93 5.11
C GLU A 74 2.71 -12.90 4.37
N ILE A 75 2.62 -12.11 3.30
CA ILE A 75 1.44 -12.02 2.44
C ILE A 75 1.84 -11.69 1.00
N ILE A 76 1.01 -12.13 0.05
CA ILE A 76 1.15 -11.78 -1.37
C ILE A 76 -0.10 -11.02 -1.79
N PHE A 77 0.09 -9.78 -2.22
CA PHE A 77 -0.98 -8.99 -2.84
C PHE A 77 -0.98 -9.17 -4.35
N ILE A 78 -2.17 -9.19 -4.95
CA ILE A 78 -2.39 -9.46 -6.37
C ILE A 78 -3.18 -8.30 -6.96
N SER A 79 -2.70 -7.74 -8.07
CA SER A 79 -3.41 -6.66 -8.76
C SER A 79 -4.66 -7.17 -9.50
N SER A 80 -5.54 -6.25 -9.91
CA SER A 80 -6.83 -6.58 -10.53
C SER A 80 -6.71 -7.27 -11.90
N GLY A 81 -5.56 -7.16 -12.58
CA GLY A 81 -5.29 -7.86 -13.84
C GLY A 81 -6.09 -7.33 -15.04
N THR A 82 -6.40 -6.04 -15.09
CA THR A 82 -7.21 -5.43 -16.16
C THR A 82 -6.68 -5.66 -17.57
N THR A 83 -5.39 -5.99 -17.72
CA THR A 83 -4.70 -6.20 -19.01
C THR A 83 -4.05 -7.59 -19.15
N GLY A 84 -4.45 -8.57 -18.35
CA GLY A 84 -3.95 -9.95 -18.45
C GLY A 84 -3.40 -10.50 -17.13
N ILE A 85 -2.14 -10.97 -17.14
CA ILE A 85 -1.51 -11.59 -15.95
C ILE A 85 -1.36 -10.53 -14.84
N PRO A 86 -1.97 -10.74 -13.66
CA PRO A 86 -1.84 -9.80 -12.56
C PRO A 86 -0.44 -9.82 -11.98
N SER A 87 0.06 -8.64 -11.62
CA SER A 87 1.28 -8.49 -10.82
C SER A 87 1.09 -8.98 -9.39
N LYS A 88 2.18 -9.42 -8.77
CA LYS A 88 2.24 -9.91 -7.39
C LYS A 88 3.21 -9.05 -6.59
N HIS A 89 2.78 -8.63 -5.40
CA HIS A 89 3.60 -7.92 -4.44
C HIS A 89 3.82 -8.81 -3.22
N PHE A 90 5.06 -9.28 -3.05
CA PHE A 90 5.49 -10.17 -1.98
C PHE A 90 5.93 -9.33 -0.78
N VAL A 91 5.08 -9.21 0.24
CA VAL A 91 5.35 -8.37 1.41
C VAL A 91 6.07 -9.20 2.48
N ALA A 92 7.31 -8.82 2.80
CA ALA A 92 8.15 -9.53 3.75
C ALA A 92 7.85 -9.23 5.23
N ASP A 93 7.35 -8.02 5.53
CA ASP A 93 7.01 -7.59 6.90
C ASP A 93 5.67 -6.86 6.87
N LEU A 94 4.64 -7.49 7.43
CA LEU A 94 3.29 -6.93 7.44
C LEU A 94 3.14 -5.82 8.48
N LYS A 95 3.96 -5.79 9.53
CA LYS A 95 3.94 -4.71 10.53
C LYS A 95 4.46 -3.42 9.92
N LEU A 96 5.55 -3.49 9.16
CA LEU A 96 6.08 -2.36 8.41
C LEU A 96 5.06 -1.84 7.39
N TYR A 97 4.41 -2.75 6.67
CA TYR A 97 3.38 -2.40 5.69
C TYR A 97 2.21 -1.66 6.34
N LYS A 98 1.69 -2.18 7.47
CA LYS A 98 0.63 -1.51 8.26
C LYS A 98 1.06 -0.14 8.77
N ARG A 99 2.24 -0.06 9.39
CA ARG A 99 2.78 1.21 9.89
C ARG A 99 2.89 2.25 8.77
N SER A 100 3.35 1.85 7.58
CA SER A 100 3.47 2.75 6.43
C SER A 100 2.16 3.45 6.08
N PHE A 101 1.09 2.70 5.81
CA PHE A 101 -0.17 3.34 5.41
C PHE A 101 -0.92 3.97 6.59
N THR A 102 -0.81 3.44 7.80
CA THR A 102 -1.45 4.05 8.99
C THR A 102 -0.79 5.37 9.37
N SER A 103 0.54 5.46 9.28
CA SER A 103 1.27 6.72 9.49
C SER A 103 0.90 7.75 8.42
N ALA A 104 0.90 7.36 7.15
CA ALA A 104 0.49 8.26 6.07
C ALA A 104 -0.97 8.74 6.24
N PHE A 105 -1.90 7.84 6.55
CA PHE A 105 -3.29 8.22 6.80
C PHE A 105 -3.40 9.23 7.96
N SER A 106 -2.69 8.97 9.07
CA SER A 106 -2.70 9.85 10.24
C SER A 106 -2.12 11.22 9.94
N GLU A 107 -1.07 11.30 9.13
CA GLU A 107 -0.41 12.54 8.73
C GLU A 107 -1.29 13.42 7.84
N PHE A 108 -1.98 12.83 6.86
CA PHE A 108 -2.77 13.59 5.89
C PHE A 108 -4.23 13.84 6.31
N TYR A 109 -4.83 12.93 7.09
CA TYR A 109 -6.26 12.96 7.40
C TYR A 109 -6.58 13.06 8.90
N GLY A 110 -5.71 12.49 9.75
CA GLY A 110 -5.90 12.36 11.19
C GLY A 110 -6.01 10.90 11.63
N HIS A 111 -6.11 10.67 12.94
CA HIS A 111 -6.07 9.31 13.48
C HIS A 111 -7.28 8.49 13.02
N PRO A 112 -7.13 7.21 12.65
CA PRO A 112 -8.25 6.36 12.21
C PRO A 112 -9.44 6.34 13.19
N GLN A 113 -9.19 6.50 14.49
CA GLN A 113 -10.21 6.58 15.55
C GLN A 113 -11.15 7.78 15.42
N GLU A 114 -10.75 8.83 14.69
CA GLU A 114 -11.57 10.01 14.40
C GLU A 114 -12.58 9.77 13.27
N PHE A 115 -12.49 8.63 12.58
CA PHE A 115 -13.24 8.33 11.36
C PHE A 115 -14.23 7.17 11.55
N ILE A 116 -15.29 7.22 10.78
CA ILE A 116 -16.18 6.09 10.47
C ILE A 116 -15.91 5.72 9.01
N PHE A 117 -15.43 4.50 8.79
CA PHE A 117 -15.06 4.03 7.46
C PHE A 117 -16.18 3.20 6.85
N LEU A 118 -16.72 3.65 5.73
CA LEU A 118 -17.75 2.95 4.97
C LEU A 118 -17.12 2.44 3.67
N ALA A 119 -17.00 1.12 3.51
CA ALA A 119 -16.27 0.53 2.39
C ALA A 119 -17.19 -0.19 1.39
N LEU A 120 -17.37 0.39 0.21
CA LEU A 120 -18.12 -0.18 -0.92
C LEU A 120 -17.16 -0.85 -1.91
N LEU A 121 -16.70 -2.06 -1.56
CA LEU A 121 -15.67 -2.80 -2.32
C LEU A 121 -16.12 -4.22 -2.72
N PRO A 122 -17.25 -4.38 -3.45
CA PRO A 122 -17.88 -5.67 -3.72
C PRO A 122 -16.96 -6.67 -4.43
N SER A 123 -16.30 -6.25 -5.50
CA SER A 123 -15.44 -7.12 -6.33
C SER A 123 -14.14 -7.55 -5.67
N TYR A 124 -13.82 -7.05 -4.47
CA TYR A 124 -12.54 -7.27 -3.81
C TYR A 124 -12.64 -8.14 -2.56
N LEU A 125 -13.83 -8.34 -1.98
CA LEU A 125 -14.00 -9.26 -0.85
C LEU A 125 -14.02 -10.73 -1.31
N GLU A 126 -14.51 -10.99 -2.52
CA GLU A 126 -14.42 -12.32 -3.15
C GLU A 126 -13.00 -12.62 -3.67
N ARG A 127 -12.19 -11.58 -3.90
CA ARG A 127 -10.83 -11.67 -4.43
C ARG A 127 -9.80 -11.64 -3.30
N LYS A 128 -9.27 -12.82 -2.95
CA LYS A 128 -8.14 -12.93 -2.03
C LYS A 128 -6.92 -12.16 -2.58
N GLY A 129 -6.22 -11.45 -1.71
CA GLY A 129 -4.96 -10.76 -2.04
C GLY A 129 -5.11 -9.30 -2.49
N SER A 130 -6.25 -8.64 -2.28
CA SER A 130 -6.35 -7.19 -2.51
C SER A 130 -5.66 -6.39 -1.40
N SER A 131 -4.62 -5.62 -1.74
CA SER A 131 -3.97 -4.71 -0.79
C SER A 131 -4.89 -3.58 -0.33
N LEU A 132 -5.80 -3.12 -1.20
CA LEU A 132 -6.79 -2.10 -0.86
C LEU A 132 -7.76 -2.61 0.21
N VAL A 133 -8.32 -3.82 0.03
CA VAL A 133 -9.22 -4.40 1.04
C VAL A 133 -8.48 -4.65 2.33
N PHE A 134 -7.23 -5.13 2.27
CA PHE A 134 -6.41 -5.32 3.45
C PHE A 134 -6.20 -4.00 4.23
N MET A 135 -5.87 -2.92 3.52
CA MET A 135 -5.69 -1.59 4.12
C MET A 135 -6.97 -1.08 4.76
N VAL A 136 -8.09 -1.15 4.03
CA VAL A 136 -9.40 -0.65 4.49
C VAL A 136 -9.91 -1.47 5.68
N ASP A 137 -9.77 -2.80 5.66
CA ASP A 137 -10.08 -3.67 6.79
C ASP A 137 -9.25 -3.31 8.03
N HIS A 138 -7.97 -2.98 7.86
CA HIS A 138 -7.14 -2.50 8.96
C HIS A 138 -7.64 -1.17 9.52
N LEU A 139 -7.93 -0.18 8.65
CA LEU A 139 -8.42 1.13 9.08
C LEU A 139 -9.80 1.05 9.77
N ILE A 140 -10.71 0.21 9.28
CA ILE A 140 -11.99 -0.10 9.93
C ILE A 140 -11.75 -0.61 11.35
N LYS A 141 -10.85 -1.58 11.54
CA LYS A 141 -10.52 -2.13 12.86
C LYS A 141 -9.87 -1.09 13.78
N GLU A 142 -8.92 -0.32 13.27
CA GLU A 142 -8.24 0.74 14.02
C GLU A 142 -9.19 1.89 14.43
N SER A 143 -10.26 2.13 13.66
CA SER A 143 -11.26 3.15 13.98
C SER A 143 -12.03 2.86 15.27
N ASN A 144 -12.08 1.57 15.66
CA ASN A 144 -12.82 1.07 16.81
C ASN A 144 -14.27 1.59 16.89
N ASP A 145 -14.93 1.72 15.74
CA ASP A 145 -16.31 2.16 15.63
C ASP A 145 -17.17 1.05 15.01
N VAL A 146 -18.28 0.72 15.67
CA VAL A 146 -19.22 -0.32 15.21
C VAL A 146 -19.95 0.07 13.93
N GLN A 147 -19.98 1.35 13.59
CA GLN A 147 -20.57 1.85 12.34
C GLN A 147 -19.59 1.73 11.16
N SER A 148 -18.30 1.50 11.41
CA SER A 148 -17.32 1.25 10.35
C SER A 148 -17.49 -0.18 9.79
N GLY A 149 -17.44 -0.34 8.48
CA GLY A 149 -17.61 -1.67 7.89
C GLY A 149 -17.61 -1.70 6.37
N PHE A 150 -17.67 -2.93 5.84
CA PHE A 150 -17.86 -3.19 4.43
C PHE A 150 -19.35 -3.29 4.09
N TYR A 151 -19.75 -2.57 3.04
CA TYR A 151 -21.11 -2.53 2.51
C TYR A 151 -21.13 -3.31 1.19
N LEU A 152 -21.36 -4.61 1.28
CA LEU A 152 -21.45 -5.50 0.11
C LEU A 152 -22.82 -5.41 -0.55
N ASN A 153 -22.90 -4.90 -1.77
CA ASN A 153 -24.11 -4.88 -2.61
C ASN A 153 -25.36 -4.32 -1.91
N ASN A 154 -25.18 -3.44 -0.92
CA ASN A 154 -26.27 -2.91 -0.11
C ASN A 154 -26.23 -1.39 -0.05
N SER A 155 -26.46 -0.79 -1.23
CA SER A 155 -26.46 0.67 -1.41
C SER A 155 -27.53 1.36 -0.56
N GLU A 156 -28.68 0.71 -0.34
CA GLU A 156 -29.76 1.27 0.50
C GLU A 156 -29.31 1.44 1.96
N VAL A 157 -28.69 0.42 2.56
CA VAL A 157 -28.17 0.49 3.93
C VAL A 157 -27.02 1.50 4.04
N LEU A 158 -26.16 1.57 3.01
CA LEU A 158 -25.10 2.57 2.95
C LEU A 158 -25.67 4.00 2.93
N ILE A 159 -26.64 4.28 2.06
CA ILE A 159 -27.30 5.58 1.94
C ILE A 159 -27.99 5.95 3.27
N ALA A 160 -28.72 5.01 3.87
CA ALA A 160 -29.36 5.23 5.17
C ALA A 160 -28.34 5.56 6.27
N THR A 161 -27.20 4.84 6.30
CA THR A 161 -26.11 5.10 7.25
C THR A 161 -25.52 6.49 7.01
N LEU A 162 -25.23 6.87 5.77
CA LEU A 162 -24.72 8.20 5.42
C LEU A 162 -25.66 9.32 5.89
N HIS A 163 -26.97 9.15 5.70
CA HIS A 163 -27.96 10.10 6.20
C HIS A 163 -27.95 10.23 7.73
N GLN A 164 -27.79 9.11 8.45
CA GLN A 164 -27.67 9.10 9.90
C GLN A 164 -26.38 9.80 10.37
N LEU A 165 -25.26 9.55 9.69
CA LEU A 165 -23.94 10.09 10.06
C LEU A 165 -23.80 11.59 9.77
N LYS A 166 -24.59 12.14 8.84
CA LYS A 166 -24.55 13.57 8.47
C LYS A 166 -24.71 14.52 9.65
N ASN A 167 -25.41 14.11 10.71
CA ASN A 167 -25.65 14.91 11.90
C ASN A 167 -24.70 14.60 13.07
N GLN A 168 -23.70 13.72 12.86
CA GLN A 168 -22.70 13.38 13.86
C GLN A 168 -21.44 14.24 13.75
N ILE A 169 -20.70 14.36 14.85
CA ILE A 169 -19.43 15.12 14.91
C ILE A 169 -18.27 14.32 14.28
N LYS A 170 -18.37 12.99 14.28
CA LYS A 170 -17.29 12.10 13.84
C LYS A 170 -17.15 12.12 12.30
N LYS A 171 -15.91 12.16 11.80
CA LYS A 171 -15.62 12.23 10.37
C LYS A 171 -16.10 10.94 9.70
N THR A 172 -16.66 11.02 8.50
CA THR A 172 -17.10 9.83 7.73
C THR A 172 -16.30 9.76 6.44
N GLU A 173 -15.66 8.61 6.19
CA GLU A 173 -14.88 8.34 4.99
C GLU A 173 -15.55 7.22 4.19
N LEU A 174 -16.03 7.54 2.99
CA LEU A 174 -16.61 6.56 2.06
C LEU A 174 -15.55 6.12 1.04
N ILE A 175 -15.16 4.85 1.11
CA ILE A 175 -14.15 4.26 0.23
C ILE A 175 -14.83 3.29 -0.73
N GLY A 176 -14.73 3.56 -2.02
CA GLY A 176 -15.24 2.67 -3.05
C GLY A 176 -14.50 2.84 -4.36
N VAL A 177 -14.75 1.94 -5.30
CA VAL A 177 -14.24 2.06 -6.68
C VAL A 177 -15.21 2.86 -7.53
N SER A 178 -14.71 3.58 -8.54
CA SER A 178 -15.47 4.58 -9.29
C SER A 178 -16.81 4.06 -9.82
N TYR A 179 -16.81 2.85 -10.42
CA TYR A 179 -18.04 2.25 -10.96
C TYR A 179 -19.04 1.79 -9.89
N THR A 180 -18.63 1.66 -8.62
CA THR A 180 -19.57 1.39 -7.52
C THR A 180 -20.11 2.64 -6.88
N LEU A 181 -19.39 3.77 -6.99
CA LEU A 181 -19.78 5.04 -6.39
C LEU A 181 -20.61 5.92 -7.31
N LEU A 182 -20.47 5.75 -8.63
CA LEU A 182 -21.08 6.63 -9.65
C LEU A 182 -22.26 6.00 -10.40
N ASN A 183 -22.61 4.75 -10.10
CA ASN A 183 -23.73 4.02 -10.69
C ASN A 183 -24.83 3.83 -9.66
#